data_AF-A0A3D5SQY2-F1
#
_entry.id   AF-A0A3D5SQY2-F1
#
_cell.length_a   1.000
_cell.length_b   1.000
_cell.length_c   1.000
_cell.angle_alpha   90.00
_cell.angle_beta   90.00
_cell.angle_gamma   90.00
#
_symmetry.space_group_name_H-M   'P 1'
#
loop_
_entity.id
_entity.type
_entity.pdbx_description
1 polymer ?
#
loop_
_entity_poly.entity_id
_entity_poly.type
_entity_poly.pdbx_seq_one_letter_code
_entity_poly.pdbx_strand_id
1 'polypeptide(L)'
;EQSVEVYPLALAYRNLAVYWNSEGDLARGNDYTQKALALDPKDPYNLVFAAVFMAASGHGDEALKIARANVKLLPASYNLAAIYAQNGQREKALAFLKRHFFQYERYQAVRAKEMMEARVDAVFDSLREDPAFVALTRDADGRLRMPMKPMSSQPVTNK
;
A
#
# COMPACT_ATOMS: atom_id res chain seq x y z
N GLU A 1 10.60 -15.97 -2.97
CA GLU A 1 11.93 -15.72 -2.37
C GLU A 1 13.07 -16.30 -3.23
N GLN A 2 13.00 -17.56 -3.69
CA GLN A 2 14.04 -18.15 -4.58
C GLN A 2 14.44 -17.26 -5.79
N SER A 3 13.49 -16.58 -6.43
CA SER A 3 13.79 -15.70 -7.57
C SER A 3 14.78 -14.58 -7.25
N VAL A 4 14.75 -14.01 -6.04
CA VAL A 4 15.63 -12.89 -5.67
C VAL A 4 17.03 -13.34 -5.25
N GLU A 5 17.22 -14.65 -5.01
CA GLU A 5 18.55 -15.25 -4.78
C GLU A 5 19.33 -15.36 -6.10
N VAL A 6 18.62 -15.58 -7.21
CA VAL A 6 19.22 -15.72 -8.54
C VAL A 6 19.30 -14.37 -9.26
N TYR A 7 18.25 -13.56 -9.18
CA TYR A 7 18.20 -12.26 -9.86
C TYR A 7 17.52 -11.20 -8.98
N PRO A 8 18.32 -10.45 -8.20
CA PRO A 8 17.77 -9.43 -7.30
C PRO A 8 17.29 -8.21 -8.09
N LEU A 9 15.99 -7.94 -8.00
CA LEU A 9 15.36 -6.75 -8.57
C LEU A 9 14.61 -6.00 -7.48
N ALA A 10 14.68 -4.66 -7.52
CA ALA A 10 13.90 -3.83 -6.61
C ALA A 10 12.40 -4.12 -6.71
N LEU A 11 11.88 -4.41 -7.91
CA LEU A 11 10.49 -4.85 -8.09
C LEU A 11 10.18 -6.17 -7.37
N ALA A 12 11.06 -7.15 -7.48
CA ALA A 12 10.85 -8.46 -6.86
C ALA A 12 10.87 -8.36 -5.33
N TYR A 13 11.77 -7.55 -4.77
CA TYR A 13 11.78 -7.26 -3.33
C TYR A 13 10.53 -6.47 -2.89
N ARG A 14 10.05 -5.49 -3.66
CA ARG A 14 8.78 -4.80 -3.36
C ARG A 14 7.59 -5.77 -3.33
N ASN A 15 7.52 -6.70 -4.28
CA ASN A 15 6.44 -7.70 -4.29
C ASN A 15 6.51 -8.62 -3.06
N LEU A 16 7.71 -9.02 -2.64
CA LEU A 16 7.89 -9.79 -1.39
C LEU A 16 7.53 -8.97 -0.15
N ALA A 17 7.86 -7.67 -0.13
CA ALA A 17 7.46 -6.78 0.94
C ALA A 17 5.93 -6.69 1.05
N VAL A 18 5.22 -6.48 -0.07
CA VAL A 18 3.74 -6.47 -0.09
C VAL A 18 3.18 -7.80 0.40
N TYR A 19 3.70 -8.92 -0.09
CA TYR A 19 3.28 -10.26 0.33
C TYR A 19 3.41 -10.45 1.84
N TRP A 20 4.59 -10.24 2.41
CA TRP A 20 4.80 -10.46 3.85
C TRP A 20 4.01 -9.50 4.73
N ASN A 21 3.77 -8.27 4.28
CA ASN A 21 2.85 -7.35 4.98
C ASN A 21 1.40 -7.87 4.96
N SER A 22 0.94 -8.47 3.85
CA SER A 22 -0.40 -9.09 3.79
C SER A 22 -0.53 -10.33 4.68
N GLU A 23 0.57 -11.05 4.92
CA GLU A 23 0.63 -12.15 5.89
C GLU A 23 0.76 -11.67 7.36
N GLY A 24 0.89 -10.35 7.57
CA GLY A 24 1.08 -9.75 8.90
C GLY A 24 2.51 -9.86 9.46
N ASP A 25 3.45 -10.43 8.70
CA ASP A 25 4.88 -10.45 9.06
C ASP A 25 5.54 -9.13 8.65
N LEU A 26 5.27 -8.10 9.46
CA LEU A 26 5.77 -6.74 9.24
C LEU A 26 7.31 -6.68 9.25
N ALA A 27 7.96 -7.58 9.99
CA ALA A 27 9.42 -7.64 10.06
C ALA A 27 10.03 -8.06 8.71
N ARG A 28 9.54 -9.15 8.12
CA ARG A 28 9.96 -9.56 6.76
C ARG A 28 9.54 -8.56 5.70
N GLY A 29 8.33 -8.01 5.83
CA GLY A 29 7.85 -6.93 4.96
C GLY A 29 8.80 -5.73 4.92
N ASN A 30 9.26 -5.28 6.09
CA ASN A 30 10.22 -4.19 6.20
C ASN A 30 11.63 -4.58 5.69
N ASP A 31 12.12 -5.78 5.99
CA ASP A 31 13.42 -6.26 5.46
C ASP A 31 13.46 -6.22 3.93
N TYR A 32 12.42 -6.73 3.26
CA TYR A 32 12.35 -6.67 1.81
C TYR A 32 12.16 -5.24 1.27
N THR A 33 11.48 -4.38 2.00
CA THR A 33 11.41 -2.95 1.66
C THR A 33 12.80 -2.30 1.67
N GLN A 34 13.60 -2.57 2.69
CA GLN A 34 14.98 -2.06 2.79
C GLN A 34 15.88 -2.63 1.69
N LYS A 35 15.74 -3.92 1.35
CA LYS A 35 16.46 -4.52 0.22
C LYS A 35 16.11 -3.87 -1.12
N ALA A 36 14.83 -3.58 -1.36
CA ALA A 36 14.41 -2.85 -2.56
C ALA A 36 15.03 -1.45 -2.63
N LEU A 37 15.02 -0.72 -1.52
CA LEU A 37 15.60 0.62 -1.43
C LEU A 37 17.14 0.59 -1.57
N ALA A 38 17.81 -0.42 -1.02
CA ALA A 38 19.26 -0.54 -1.10
C ALA A 38 19.76 -0.84 -2.53
N LEU A 39 18.97 -1.56 -3.34
CA LEU A 39 19.32 -1.84 -4.74
C LEU A 39 19.32 -0.58 -5.61
N ASP A 40 18.35 0.30 -5.42
CA ASP A 40 18.31 1.61 -6.09
C ASP A 40 17.78 2.68 -5.14
N PRO A 41 18.67 3.32 -4.36
CA PRO A 41 18.28 4.28 -3.32
C PRO A 41 17.88 5.64 -3.87
N LYS A 42 18.06 5.87 -5.17
CA LYS A 42 17.72 7.14 -5.83
C LYS A 42 16.49 7.01 -6.72
N ASP A 43 16.05 5.78 -7.02
CA ASP A 43 14.79 5.57 -7.74
C ASP A 43 13.61 6.19 -6.97
N PRO A 44 12.92 7.17 -7.58
CA PRO A 44 11.77 7.84 -6.96
C PRO A 44 10.67 6.89 -6.52
N TYR A 45 10.44 5.79 -7.24
CA TYR A 45 9.38 4.86 -6.90
C TYR A 45 9.76 4.06 -5.65
N ASN A 46 10.98 3.54 -5.55
CA ASN A 46 11.47 2.83 -4.36
C ASN A 46 11.42 3.71 -3.11
N LEU A 47 11.79 4.99 -3.23
CA LEU A 47 11.68 5.96 -2.15
C LEU A 47 10.23 6.11 -1.67
N VAL A 48 9.29 6.32 -2.61
CA VAL A 48 7.86 6.45 -2.26
C VAL A 48 7.29 5.14 -1.71
N PHE A 49 7.68 3.99 -2.25
CA PHE A 49 7.26 2.68 -1.75
C PHE A 49 7.71 2.47 -0.30
N ALA A 50 8.99 2.73 0.00
CA ALA A 50 9.50 2.61 1.36
C ALA A 50 8.81 3.59 2.33
N ALA A 51 8.49 4.80 1.86
CA ALA A 51 7.78 5.81 2.63
C ALA A 51 6.37 5.37 3.08
N VAL A 52 5.70 4.47 2.35
CA VAL A 52 4.40 3.89 2.79
C VAL A 52 4.58 3.14 4.12
N PHE A 53 5.62 2.32 4.24
CA PHE A 53 5.90 1.54 5.44
C PHE A 53 6.52 2.39 6.57
N MET A 54 7.25 3.44 6.23
CA MET A 54 7.70 4.45 7.19
C MET A 54 6.51 5.14 7.86
N ALA A 55 5.49 5.53 7.08
CA ALA A 55 4.26 6.12 7.62
C ALA A 55 3.54 5.16 8.59
N ALA A 56 3.40 3.89 8.20
CA ALA A 56 2.80 2.85 9.06
C ALA A 56 3.56 2.63 10.37
N SER A 57 4.89 2.80 10.34
CA SER A 57 5.80 2.54 11.47
C SER A 57 6.11 3.81 12.29
N GLY A 58 5.26 4.84 12.24
CA GLY A 58 5.37 6.05 13.07
C GLY A 58 6.31 7.14 12.53
N HIS A 59 6.90 6.98 11.35
CA HIS A 59 7.80 7.95 10.73
C HIS A 59 7.06 8.84 9.71
N GLY A 60 5.92 9.38 10.14
CA GLY A 60 4.98 10.10 9.27
C GLY A 60 5.56 11.33 8.58
N ASP A 61 6.31 12.17 9.31
CA ASP A 61 6.87 13.41 8.78
C ASP A 61 7.91 13.18 7.67
N GLU A 62 8.76 12.17 7.85
CA GLU A 62 9.76 11.73 6.86
C GLU A 62 9.06 11.20 5.60
N ALA A 63 8.04 10.34 5.79
CA ALA A 63 7.24 9.82 4.69
C ALA A 63 6.54 10.93 3.90
N LEU A 64 5.97 11.92 4.59
CA LEU A 64 5.35 13.08 3.96
C LEU A 64 6.35 13.96 3.20
N LYS A 65 7.59 14.09 3.67
CA LYS A 65 8.66 14.79 2.95
C LYS A 65 8.97 14.09 1.64
N ILE A 66 9.10 12.76 1.65
CA ILE A 66 9.31 11.96 0.45
C ILE A 66 8.10 12.08 -0.49
N ALA A 67 6.88 12.00 0.03
CA ALA A 67 5.67 12.15 -0.77
C ALA A 67 5.59 13.51 -1.46
N ARG A 68 5.91 14.60 -0.75
CA ARG A 68 5.94 15.96 -1.32
C ARG A 68 6.97 16.11 -2.44
N ALA A 69 8.16 15.53 -2.28
CA ALA A 69 9.20 15.57 -3.30
C ALA A 69 8.82 14.80 -4.58
N ASN A 70 7.95 13.79 -4.45
CA ASN A 70 7.61 12.86 -5.53
C ASN A 70 6.17 12.99 -6.03
N VAL A 71 5.48 14.10 -5.73
CA VAL A 71 4.06 14.28 -6.13
C VAL A 71 3.83 14.15 -7.63
N LYS A 72 4.83 14.43 -8.49
CA LYS A 72 4.70 14.32 -9.95
C LYS A 72 4.82 12.88 -10.47
N LEU A 73 5.22 11.92 -9.64
CA LEU A 73 5.42 10.53 -10.05
C LEU A 73 4.07 9.83 -10.21
N LEU A 74 3.55 9.84 -11.44
CA LEU A 74 2.24 9.30 -11.76
C LEU A 74 2.07 7.82 -11.37
N PRO A 75 3.04 6.91 -11.63
CA PRO A 75 2.92 5.50 -11.24
C PRO A 75 2.86 5.26 -9.74
N ALA A 76 3.28 6.22 -8.91
CA ALA A 76 3.28 6.08 -7.45
C ALA A 76 2.03 6.70 -6.80
N SER A 77 0.98 7.03 -7.58
CA SER A 77 -0.21 7.71 -7.08
C SER A 77 -0.90 6.97 -5.94
N TYR A 78 -1.04 5.65 -6.03
CA TYR A 78 -1.60 4.82 -4.96
C TYR A 78 -0.78 4.93 -3.66
N ASN A 79 0.55 4.78 -3.76
CA ASN A 79 1.45 4.86 -2.62
C ASN A 79 1.47 6.28 -1.99
N LEU A 80 1.43 7.32 -2.81
CA LEU A 80 1.29 8.70 -2.33
C LEU A 80 -0.02 8.87 -1.55
N ALA A 81 -1.12 8.33 -2.07
CA ALA A 81 -2.38 8.36 -1.35
C ALA A 81 -2.31 7.63 -0.01
N ALA A 82 -1.68 6.45 0.04
CA ALA A 82 -1.49 5.68 1.25
C ALA A 82 -0.70 6.47 2.31
N ILE A 83 0.38 7.15 1.90
CA ILE A 83 1.16 8.01 2.82
C ILE A 83 0.28 9.14 3.36
N TYR A 84 -0.48 9.83 2.52
CA TYR A 84 -1.35 10.92 2.97
C TYR A 84 -2.49 10.41 3.88
N ALA A 85 -3.08 9.25 3.59
CA ALA A 85 -4.16 8.67 4.39
C ALA A 85 -3.69 8.28 5.80
N GLN A 86 -2.53 7.62 5.90
CA GLN A 86 -1.92 7.23 7.17
C GLN A 86 -1.48 8.44 8.02
N ASN A 87 -1.26 9.58 7.39
CA ASN A 87 -0.93 10.85 8.06
C ASN A 87 -2.13 11.80 8.21
N GLY A 88 -3.36 11.30 8.08
CA GLY A 88 -4.58 12.08 8.29
C GLY A 88 -4.87 13.16 7.24
N GLN A 89 -4.15 13.20 6.13
CA GLN A 89 -4.35 14.17 5.05
C GLN A 89 -5.39 13.66 4.04
N ARG A 90 -6.63 13.54 4.53
CA ARG A 90 -7.80 12.98 3.84
C ARG A 90 -7.97 13.50 2.41
N GLU A 91 -8.02 14.82 2.21
CA GLU A 91 -8.29 15.44 0.91
C GLU A 91 -7.21 15.08 -0.11
N LYS A 92 -5.94 15.05 0.30
CA LYS A 92 -4.83 14.67 -0.58
C LYS A 92 -4.88 13.19 -0.92
N ALA A 93 -5.17 12.34 0.07
CA ALA A 93 -5.29 10.90 -0.18
C ALA A 93 -6.36 10.60 -1.24
N LEU A 94 -7.55 11.20 -1.10
CA LEU A 94 -8.63 11.08 -2.10
C LEU A 94 -8.23 11.61 -3.47
N ALA A 95 -7.51 12.74 -3.52
CA ALA A 95 -7.04 13.30 -4.78
C ALA A 95 -6.04 12.38 -5.49
N PHE A 96 -5.10 11.77 -4.75
CA PHE A 96 -4.11 10.85 -5.32
C PHE A 96 -4.72 9.49 -5.70
N LEU A 97 -5.71 8.98 -4.95
CA LEU A 97 -6.50 7.81 -5.37
C LEU A 97 -7.26 8.10 -6.66
N LYS A 98 -7.91 9.26 -6.76
CA LYS A 98 -8.59 9.66 -8.00
C LYS A 98 -7.61 9.76 -9.16
N ARG A 99 -6.43 10.29 -8.93
CA ARG A 99 -5.37 10.33 -9.93
C ARG A 99 -4.93 8.93 -10.35
N HIS A 100 -4.73 8.03 -9.38
CA HIS A 100 -4.37 6.63 -9.65
C HIS A 100 -5.42 5.97 -10.55
N PHE A 101 -6.66 5.95 -10.10
CA PHE A 101 -7.73 5.25 -10.81
C PHE A 101 -8.05 5.87 -12.16
N PHE A 102 -8.14 7.18 -12.28
CA PHE A 102 -8.73 7.83 -13.47
C PHE A 102 -7.72 8.52 -14.39
N GLN A 103 -6.46 8.67 -13.99
CA GLN A 103 -5.41 9.26 -14.85
C GLN A 103 -4.27 8.28 -15.13
N TYR A 104 -3.84 7.50 -14.14
CA TYR A 104 -2.78 6.51 -14.33
C TYR A 104 -3.31 5.20 -14.90
N GLU A 105 -4.31 4.60 -14.25
CA GLU A 105 -4.83 3.29 -14.65
C GLU A 105 -5.73 3.42 -15.89
N ARG A 106 -5.28 2.79 -16.98
CA ARG A 106 -5.90 2.91 -18.31
C ARG A 106 -6.97 1.86 -18.54
N TYR A 107 -6.86 0.71 -17.90
CA TYR A 107 -7.70 -0.45 -18.13
C TYR A 107 -8.76 -0.55 -17.05
N GLN A 108 -10.03 -0.46 -17.45
CA GLN A 108 -11.16 -0.53 -16.52
C GLN A 108 -11.13 -1.80 -15.65
N ALA A 109 -10.77 -2.95 -16.22
CA ALA A 109 -10.70 -4.21 -15.49
C ALA A 109 -9.61 -4.23 -14.40
N VAL A 110 -8.49 -3.55 -14.63
CA VAL A 110 -7.43 -3.41 -13.62
C VAL A 110 -7.88 -2.43 -12.54
N ARG A 111 -8.39 -1.26 -12.97
CA ARG A 111 -8.94 -0.23 -12.07
C ARG A 111 -9.97 -0.79 -11.10
N ALA A 112 -10.92 -1.61 -11.58
CA ALA A 112 -11.96 -2.19 -10.74
C ALA A 112 -11.38 -3.05 -9.62
N LYS A 113 -10.34 -3.84 -9.93
CA LYS A 113 -9.60 -4.65 -8.95
C LYS A 113 -8.82 -3.79 -7.96
N GLU A 114 -8.10 -2.78 -8.43
CA GLU A 114 -7.36 -1.88 -7.55
C GLU A 114 -8.29 -1.07 -6.63
N MET A 115 -9.49 -0.69 -7.10
CA MET A 115 -10.52 -0.08 -6.25
C MET A 115 -11.02 -1.06 -5.18
N MET A 116 -11.15 -2.34 -5.54
CA MET A 116 -11.53 -3.39 -4.62
C MET A 116 -10.44 -3.62 -3.56
N GLU A 117 -9.16 -3.62 -3.97
CA GLU A 117 -8.00 -3.72 -3.08
C GLU A 117 -7.95 -2.53 -2.11
N ALA A 118 -8.08 -1.30 -2.62
CA ALA A 118 -8.09 -0.09 -1.79
C ALA A 118 -9.17 -0.14 -0.70
N ARG A 119 -10.33 -0.75 -0.98
CA ARG A 119 -11.43 -0.90 0.00
C ARG A 119 -11.11 -1.84 1.15
N VAL A 120 -10.12 -2.73 1.00
CA VAL A 120 -9.72 -3.69 2.04
C VAL A 120 -8.35 -3.41 2.63
N ASP A 121 -7.50 -2.65 1.92
CA ASP A 121 -6.16 -2.27 2.32
C ASP A 121 -6.14 -1.42 3.62
N ALA A 122 -5.36 -1.85 4.60
CA ALA A 122 -5.29 -1.23 5.92
C ALA A 122 -4.73 0.21 5.87
N VAL A 123 -3.92 0.54 4.86
CA VAL A 123 -3.38 1.91 4.70
C VAL A 123 -4.47 2.95 4.44
N PHE A 124 -5.68 2.52 4.07
CA PHE A 124 -6.85 3.38 3.86
C PHE A 124 -7.95 3.19 4.91
N ASP A 125 -7.64 2.58 6.06
CA ASP A 125 -8.62 2.39 7.14
C ASP A 125 -9.33 3.69 7.55
N SER A 126 -8.60 4.81 7.59
CA SER A 126 -9.15 6.13 7.92
C SER A 126 -10.15 6.68 6.89
N LEU A 127 -10.17 6.14 5.66
CA LEU A 127 -11.04 6.56 4.57
C LEU A 127 -12.18 5.58 4.30
N ARG A 128 -12.17 4.40 4.93
CA ARG A 128 -13.00 3.25 4.56
C ARG A 128 -14.50 3.55 4.55
N GLU A 129 -14.95 4.39 5.48
CA GLU A 129 -16.35 4.82 5.62
C GLU A 129 -16.60 6.23 5.03
N ASP A 130 -15.58 6.90 4.49
CA ASP A 130 -15.70 8.22 3.90
C ASP A 130 -16.61 8.15 2.65
N PRO A 131 -17.71 8.91 2.58
CA PRO A 131 -18.64 8.87 1.44
C PRO A 131 -17.95 9.18 0.10
N ALA A 132 -16.94 10.04 0.08
CA ALA A 132 -16.18 10.36 -1.11
C ALA A 132 -15.27 9.19 -1.54
N PHE A 133 -14.68 8.46 -0.59
CA PHE A 133 -13.92 7.23 -0.89
C PHE A 133 -14.83 6.12 -1.44
N VAL A 134 -15.99 5.92 -0.81
CA VAL A 134 -17.01 4.95 -1.26
C VAL A 134 -17.47 5.27 -2.68
N ALA A 135 -17.77 6.55 -2.95
CA ALA A 135 -18.15 7.02 -4.29
C ALA A 135 -17.00 6.88 -5.31
N LEU A 136 -15.77 7.17 -4.90
CA LEU A 136 -14.58 7.06 -5.76
C LEU A 136 -14.31 5.62 -6.20
N THR A 137 -14.62 4.65 -5.35
CA THR A 137 -14.39 3.21 -5.57
C THR A 137 -15.64 2.46 -6.03
N ARG A 138 -16.72 3.17 -6.39
CA ARG A 138 -18.05 2.58 -6.68
C ARG A 138 -18.04 1.50 -7.77
N ASP A 139 -17.11 1.58 -8.71
CA ASP A 139 -17.00 0.68 -9.86
C ASP A 139 -16.12 -0.55 -9.57
N ALA A 140 -15.79 -0.82 -8.30
CA ALA A 140 -15.18 -2.08 -7.90
C ALA A 140 -16.11 -3.25 -8.24
N ASP A 141 -15.59 -4.26 -8.94
CA ASP A 141 -16.31 -5.40 -9.54
C ASP A 141 -16.89 -6.41 -8.54
N GLY A 142 -16.68 -6.20 -7.24
CA GLY A 142 -17.37 -6.86 -6.15
C GLY A 142 -16.74 -8.17 -5.66
N ARG A 143 -16.29 -8.14 -4.39
CA ARG A 143 -15.77 -9.21 -3.49
C ARG A 143 -14.26 -9.45 -3.45
N LEU A 144 -13.57 -8.68 -2.59
CA LEU A 144 -12.44 -9.18 -1.79
C LEU A 144 -12.92 -9.32 -0.35
N ARG A 145 -12.66 -10.48 0.28
CA ARG A 145 -12.89 -10.68 1.72
C ARG A 145 -11.86 -9.87 2.50
N MET A 146 -12.28 -9.22 3.58
CA MET A 146 -11.37 -8.59 4.53
C MET A 146 -10.36 -9.63 5.05
N PRO A 147 -9.05 -9.34 5.14
CA PRO A 147 -8.13 -10.18 5.89
C PRO A 147 -8.60 -10.19 7.34
N MET A 148 -9.13 -11.34 7.79
CA MET A 148 -9.44 -11.54 9.20
C MET A 148 -8.12 -11.54 9.97
N LYS A 149 -7.96 -10.65 10.97
CA LYS A 149 -6.93 -10.87 11.99
C LYS A 149 -7.09 -12.29 12.53
N PRO A 150 -6.03 -13.09 12.72
CA PRO A 150 -6.17 -14.37 13.39
C PRO A 150 -6.78 -14.10 14.76
N MET A 151 -7.99 -14.62 14.99
CA MET A 151 -8.54 -14.69 16.33
C MET A 151 -7.52 -15.47 17.16
N SER A 152 -6.98 -14.82 18.19
CA SER A 152 -6.15 -15.47 19.20
C SER A 152 -6.83 -16.78 19.61
N SER A 153 -6.18 -17.91 19.36
CA SER A 153 -6.65 -19.23 19.76
C SER A 153 -6.82 -19.26 21.28
N GLN A 154 -8.07 -19.21 21.74
CA GLN A 154 -8.35 -19.63 23.11
C GLN A 154 -8.12 -21.15 23.21
N PRO A 155 -7.51 -21.62 24.30
CA PRO A 155 -7.22 -23.03 24.46
C PRO A 155 -8.52 -23.82 24.65
N VAL A 156 -8.67 -24.88 23.86
CA VAL A 156 -9.73 -25.88 24.04
C VAL A 156 -9.45 -26.61 25.35
N THR A 157 -10.24 -26.35 26.38
CA THR A 157 -10.28 -27.19 27.58
C THR A 157 -11.08 -28.44 27.25
N ASN A 158 -10.39 -29.57 27.12
CA ASN A 158 -11.03 -30.89 27.06
C ASN A 158 -11.69 -31.22 28.42
N LYS A 159 -12.94 -31.68 28.38
CA LYS A 159 -13.54 -32.54 29.39
C LYS A 159 -13.76 -33.92 28.77
#